data_AF-A0A957MFQ8-F1
#
_entry.id   AF-A0A957MFQ8-F1
#
_cell.length_a   1.000
_cell.length_b   1.000
_cell.length_c   1.000
_cell.angle_alpha   90.00
_cell.angle_beta   90.00
_cell.angle_gamma   90.00
#
_symmetry.space_group_name_H-M   'P 1'
#
loop_
_entity.id
_entity.type
_entity.pdbx_description
1 polymer ?
#
loop_
_entity_poly.entity_id
_entity_poly.type
_entity_poly.pdbx_seq_one_letter_code
_entity_poly.pdbx_strand_id
1 'polypeptide(L)'
;GLSALLGAPIRYIMLNEVGADDRASAQAVATIFTSVGQLVGAALVGAVAASAGGGVDGYGMAYLVIGVVALMLTVLAFGLKSQSAEVATVKEMTSAA
;
A
#
# COMPACT_ATOMS: atom_id res chain seq x y z
N GLY A 1 13.36 7.13 -7.04
CA GLY A 1 12.41 8.18 -7.45
C GLY A 1 11.01 7.84 -7.00
N LEU A 2 10.28 7.02 -7.77
CA LEU A 2 8.88 6.66 -7.49
C LEU A 2 8.70 5.70 -6.30
N SER A 3 9.60 4.74 -6.08
CA SER A 3 9.55 3.83 -4.92
C SER A 3 9.75 4.56 -3.57
N ALA A 4 10.47 5.70 -3.58
CA ALA A 4 10.58 6.58 -2.42
C ALA A 4 9.27 7.38 -2.20
N LEU A 5 8.60 7.78 -3.28
CA LEU A 5 7.30 8.46 -3.25
C LEU A 5 6.14 7.55 -2.83
N LEU A 6 6.21 6.24 -3.07
CA LEU A 6 5.15 5.30 -2.69
C LEU A 6 5.44 4.60 -1.34
N GLY A 7 6.70 4.25 -1.06
CA GLY A 7 7.08 3.53 0.15
C GLY A 7 7.23 4.43 1.38
N ALA A 8 7.79 5.63 1.22
CA ALA A 8 8.03 6.53 2.36
C ALA A 8 6.74 7.06 3.00
N PRO A 9 5.69 7.46 2.25
CA PRO A 9 4.47 7.97 2.87
C PRO A 9 3.67 6.90 3.59
N ILE A 10 3.53 5.69 3.02
CA ILE A 10 2.82 4.59 3.67
C ILE A 10 3.52 4.19 4.96
N ARG A 11 4.86 4.08 4.91
CA ARG A 11 5.69 3.81 6.08
C ARG A 11 5.55 4.91 7.14
N TYR A 12 5.50 6.17 6.72
CA TYR A 12 5.33 7.33 7.60
C TYR A 12 3.98 7.31 8.32
N ILE A 13 2.88 7.15 7.57
CA ILE A 13 1.52 7.10 8.11
C ILE A 13 1.38 5.96 9.13
N MET A 14 1.82 4.75 8.79
CA MET A 14 1.74 3.60 9.70
C MET A 14 2.59 3.77 10.97
N LEU A 15 3.79 4.36 10.86
CA LEU A 15 4.68 4.56 12.01
C LEU A 15 4.26 5.70 12.93
N ASN A 16 3.47 6.64 12.42
CA ASN A 16 2.93 7.75 13.19
C ASN A 16 1.70 7.38 14.01
N GLU A 17 1.12 6.20 13.80
CA GLU A 17 -0.06 5.71 14.53
C GLU A 17 0.31 4.71 15.64
N VAL A 18 1.60 4.47 15.88
CA VAL A 18 2.09 3.56 16.94
C VAL A 18 3.16 4.24 17.81
N GLY A 19 3.19 3.85 19.09
CA GLY A 19 4.19 4.29 20.06
C GLY A 19 5.62 3.88 19.64
N ALA A 20 6.63 4.57 20.18
CA ALA A 20 8.03 4.38 19.78
C ALA A 20 8.52 2.93 19.91
N ASP A 21 8.08 2.24 20.96
CA ASP A 21 8.46 0.86 21.27
C ASP A 21 7.87 -0.17 20.27
N ASP A 22 6.73 0.15 19.65
CA ASP A 22 6.02 -0.74 18.73
C ASP A 22 6.37 -0.51 17.25
N ARG A 23 7.20 0.51 16.95
CA ARG A 23 7.55 0.86 15.56
C ARG A 23 8.23 -0.27 14.80
N ALA A 24 9.04 -1.07 15.47
CA ALA A 24 9.70 -2.23 14.86
C ALA A 24 8.66 -3.29 14.42
N SER A 25 7.69 -3.58 15.29
CA SER A 25 6.58 -4.49 15.00
C SER A 25 5.71 -3.96 13.86
N ALA A 26 5.38 -2.67 13.87
CA ALA A 26 4.62 -2.04 12.78
C ALA A 26 5.36 -2.10 11.43
N GLN A 27 6.68 -1.96 11.42
CA GLN A 27 7.48 -2.15 10.20
C GLN A 27 7.47 -3.59 9.70
N ALA A 28 7.59 -4.57 10.60
CA ALA A 28 7.53 -5.98 10.23
C ALA A 28 6.18 -6.31 9.58
N VAL A 29 5.09 -5.85 10.18
CA VAL A 29 3.73 -6.02 9.66
C VAL A 29 3.58 -5.37 8.29
N ALA A 30 3.99 -4.10 8.13
CA ALA A 30 3.93 -3.41 6.83
C ALA A 30 4.72 -4.13 5.73
N THR A 31 5.87 -4.72 6.10
CA THR A 31 6.70 -5.52 5.18
C THR A 31 5.98 -6.79 4.76
N ILE A 32 5.36 -7.51 5.71
CA ILE A 32 4.59 -8.74 5.42
C ILE A 32 3.44 -8.42 4.47
N PHE A 33 2.66 -7.38 4.74
CA PHE A 33 1.55 -6.97 3.87
C PHE A 33 2.02 -6.62 2.47
N THR A 34 3.16 -5.93 2.34
CA THR A 34 3.74 -5.60 1.03
C THR A 34 4.11 -6.87 0.26
N SER A 35 4.80 -7.81 0.92
CA SER A 35 5.21 -9.07 0.31
C SER A 35 4.00 -9.92 -0.11
N VAL A 36 2.97 -9.99 0.72
CA VAL A 36 1.72 -10.70 0.39
C VAL A 36 1.05 -10.03 -0.82
N GLY A 37 0.94 -8.70 -0.84
CA GLY A 37 0.38 -7.96 -1.97
C GLY A 37 1.15 -8.20 -3.28
N GLN A 38 2.48 -8.27 -3.22
CA GLN A 38 3.32 -8.59 -4.38
C GLN A 38 3.09 -10.02 -4.87
N LEU A 39 3.04 -11.01 -3.98
CA LEU A 39 2.79 -12.41 -4.33
C LEU A 39 1.41 -12.59 -4.98
N VAL A 40 0.37 -12.05 -4.33
CA VAL A 40 -1.01 -12.13 -4.83
C VAL A 40 -1.15 -11.37 -6.16
N GLY A 41 -0.57 -10.18 -6.26
CA GLY A 41 -0.60 -9.36 -7.47
C GLY A 41 0.09 -10.06 -8.65
N ALA A 42 1.29 -10.61 -8.44
CA ALA A 42 2.01 -11.36 -9.48
C ALA A 42 1.24 -12.60 -9.94
N ALA A 43 0.66 -13.35 -9.01
CA ALA A 43 -0.17 -14.51 -9.33
C ALA A 43 -1.42 -14.12 -10.14
N LEU A 44 -2.10 -13.04 -9.75
CA LEU A 44 -3.29 -12.55 -10.42
C LEU A 44 -2.98 -12.06 -11.84
N VAL A 45 -1.91 -11.29 -12.01
CA VAL A 45 -1.44 -10.82 -13.33
C VAL A 45 -1.10 -12.01 -14.24
N GLY A 46 -0.37 -12.99 -13.72
CA GLY A 46 -0.05 -14.22 -14.46
C GLY A 46 -1.32 -14.99 -14.86
N ALA A 47 -2.27 -15.13 -13.94
CA ALA A 47 -3.53 -15.81 -14.21
C ALA A 47 -4.37 -15.09 -15.29
N VAL A 48 -4.49 -13.77 -15.22
CA VAL A 48 -5.21 -12.97 -16.23
C VAL A 48 -4.52 -13.06 -17.58
N ALA A 49 -3.19 -12.88 -17.62
CA ALA A 49 -2.44 -12.93 -18.86
C ALA A 49 -2.55 -14.29 -19.55
N ALA A 50 -2.44 -15.39 -18.79
CA ALA A 50 -2.61 -16.75 -19.33
C ALA A 50 -4.06 -17.01 -19.80
N SER A 51 -5.05 -16.55 -19.04
CA SER A 51 -6.48 -16.78 -19.36
C SER A 51 -6.95 -16.00 -20.59
N ALA A 52 -6.35 -14.85 -20.87
CA ALA A 52 -6.65 -14.02 -22.03
C ALA A 52 -5.91 -14.44 -23.32
N GLY A 53 -5.27 -15.62 -23.35
CA GLY A 53 -4.57 -16.14 -24.52
C GLY A 53 -3.07 -15.85 -24.58
N GLY A 54 -2.51 -15.23 -23.53
CA GLY A 54 -1.08 -14.90 -23.44
C GLY A 54 -0.66 -13.79 -24.41
N GLY A 55 0.65 -13.73 -24.69
CA GLY A 55 1.20 -12.76 -25.63
C GLY A 55 0.90 -11.30 -25.24
N VAL A 56 0.90 -10.41 -26.24
CA VAL A 56 0.69 -8.97 -26.02
C VAL A 56 -0.73 -8.68 -25.51
N ASP A 57 -1.75 -9.34 -26.06
CA ASP A 57 -3.14 -9.09 -25.70
C ASP A 57 -3.47 -9.51 -24.26
N GLY A 58 -2.92 -10.65 -23.82
CA GLY A 58 -3.10 -11.12 -22.45
C GLY A 58 -2.45 -10.19 -21.42
N TYR A 59 -1.24 -9.70 -21.69
CA TYR A 59 -0.61 -8.69 -20.83
C TYR A 59 -1.33 -7.34 -20.91
N GLY A 60 -1.88 -6.96 -22.07
CA GLY A 60 -2.73 -5.78 -22.22
C GLY A 60 -3.93 -5.82 -21.27
N MET A 61 -4.64 -6.96 -21.23
CA MET A 61 -5.74 -7.16 -20.28
C MET A 61 -5.28 -7.15 -18.83
N ALA A 62 -4.13 -7.76 -18.52
CA ALA A 62 -3.59 -7.74 -17.16
C ALA A 62 -3.23 -6.32 -16.69
N TYR A 63 -2.67 -5.47 -17.57
CA TYR A 63 -2.41 -4.07 -17.25
C TYR A 63 -3.71 -3.26 -17.07
N LEU A 64 -4.76 -3.56 -17.83
CA LEU A 64 -6.07 -2.93 -17.63
C LEU A 64 -6.61 -3.26 -16.23
N VAL A 65 -6.52 -4.53 -15.80
CA VAL A 65 -6.90 -4.95 -14.45
C VAL A 65 -6.08 -4.19 -13.39
N ILE A 66 -4.76 -4.07 -13.56
CA ILE A 66 -3.93 -3.25 -12.66
C ILE A 66 -4.43 -1.80 -12.61
N GLY A 67 -4.78 -1.22 -13.76
CA GLY A 67 -5.33 0.15 -13.84
C GLY A 67 -6.63 0.31 -13.05
N VAL A 68 -7.55 -0.64 -13.16
CA VAL A 68 -8.81 -0.63 -12.39
C VAL A 68 -8.55 -0.74 -10.89
N VAL A 69 -7.64 -1.63 -10.47
CA VAL A 69 -7.24 -1.76 -9.07
C VAL A 69 -6.60 -0.46 -8.57
N ALA A 70 -5.74 0.18 -9.36
CA ALA A 70 -5.12 1.46 -9.00
C ALA A 70 -6.15 2.58 -8.83
N LEU A 71 -7.16 2.66 -9.69
CA LEU A 71 -8.26 3.61 -9.54
C LEU A 71 -9.09 3.34 -8.28
N MET A 72 -9.41 2.07 -8.00
CA MET A 72 -10.10 1.69 -6.77
C MET A 72 -9.31 2.10 -5.53
N LEU A 73 -8.01 1.81 -5.49
CA LEU A 73 -7.14 2.22 -4.38
C LEU A 73 -7.05 3.75 -4.25
N THR A 74 -7.07 4.48 -5.36
CA THR A 74 -7.10 5.94 -5.37
C THR A 74 -8.39 6.47 -4.76
N VAL A 75 -9.54 5.87 -5.08
CA VAL A 75 -10.83 6.23 -4.47
C VAL A 75 -10.82 5.94 -2.98
N LEU A 76 -10.30 4.77 -2.57
CA LEU A 76 -10.17 4.41 -1.16
C LEU A 76 -9.21 5.34 -0.40
N ALA A 77 -8.20 5.90 -1.07
CA ALA A 77 -7.26 6.83 -0.46
C ALA A 77 -7.93 8.12 0.05
N PHE A 78 -9.06 8.54 -0.52
CA PHE A 78 -9.83 9.68 0.02
C PHE A 78 -10.48 9.39 1.38
N GLY A 79 -10.60 8.10 1.76
CA GLY A 79 -11.07 7.69 3.08
C GLY A 79 -9.99 7.69 4.16
N LEU A 80 -8.71 7.97 3.81
CA LEU A 80 -7.65 8.09 4.81
C LEU A 80 -7.88 9.31 5.71
N LYS A 81 -7.43 9.16 6.95
CA LYS A 81 -7.44 10.22 7.96
C LYS A 81 -6.69 11.44 7.42
N SER A 82 -7.29 12.62 7.57
CA SER A 82 -6.67 13.87 7.14
C SER A 82 -5.38 14.15 7.91
N GLN A 83 -4.43 14.84 7.26
CA GLN A 83 -3.13 15.19 7.85
C GLN A 83 -3.26 15.89 9.22
N SER A 84 -4.25 16.77 9.39
CA SER A 84 -4.47 17.49 10.65
C SER A 84 -4.79 16.54 11.81
N ALA A 85 -5.58 15.50 11.56
CA ALA A 85 -5.91 14.49 12.54
C ALA A 85 -4.71 13.56 12.83
N GLU A 86 -3.86 13.28 11.84
CA GLU A 86 -2.62 12.51 12.02
C GLU A 86 -1.65 13.23 12.98
N VAL A 87 -1.43 14.53 12.75
CA VAL A 87 -0.56 15.37 13.60
C VAL A 87 -1.08 15.45 15.04
N ALA A 88 -2.39 15.46 15.24
CA ALA A 88 -2.99 15.45 16.57
C ALA A 88 -2.65 14.16 17.35
N THR A 89 -2.77 13.00 16.71
CA THR A 89 -2.43 11.70 17.33
C THR A 89 -0.96 11.58 17.68
N VAL A 90 -0.06 12.07 16.82
CA VAL A 90 1.39 12.13 17.13
C VAL A 90 1.66 13.00 18.36
N LYS A 91 0.97 14.15 18.46
CA LYS A 91 1.12 15.07 19.60
C LYS A 91 0.64 14.44 20.90
N GLU A 92 -0.50 13.75 20.88
CA GLU A 92 -1.03 13.03 22.04
C GLU A 92 -0.05 11.96 22.54
N MET A 93 0.44 11.10 21.64
CA MET A 93 1.42 10.06 22.01
C MET A 93 2.72 10.63 22.56
N THR A 94 3.20 11.75 22.00
CA THR A 94 4.43 12.41 22.49
C THR A 94 4.23 13.08 23.86
N SER A 95 3.01 13.50 24.19
CA SER A 95 2.70 14.10 25.50
C SER A 95 2.45 13.09 26.62
N ALA A 96 2.21 11.83 26.26
CA ALA A 96 1.96 10.73 27.20
C ALA A 96 3.21 9.89 27.54
N ALA A 97 4.32 10.14 26.85
CA ALA A 97 5.63 9.51 27.04
C ALA A 97 6.56 10.41 27.87
#